data_AF-X0V6Z2-F1
#
_entry.id   AF-X0V6Z2-F1
#
_cell.length_a   1.000
_cell.length_b   1.000
_cell.length_c   1.000
_cell.angle_alpha   90.00
_cell.angle_beta   90.00
_cell.angle_gamma   90.00
#
_symmetry.space_group_name_H-M   'P 1'
#
loop_
_entity.id
_entity.type
_entity.pdbx_description
1 polymer ?
#
loop_
_entity_poly.entity_id
_entity_poly.type
_entity_poly.pdbx_seq_one_letter_code
_entity_poly.pdbx_strand_id
1 'polypeptide(L)'
;MTEDASKKTVVNSWNEWDPLKHIIVGRADGTMVQAPEPAVQRDWPEQGFPLGTYGPMPREMEEKANEQLDNFAKILENRGIRVDRPT
;
A
#
# COMPACT_ATOMS: atom_id res chain seq x y z
N MET A 1 -23.23 -14.38 -23.74
CA MET A 1 -21.83 -13.98 -24.00
C MET A 1 -21.62 -12.73 -23.16
N THR A 2 -20.88 -12.79 -22.06
CA THR A 2 -19.43 -12.91 -22.07
C THR A 2 -18.92 -13.73 -20.88
N GLU A 3 -18.05 -14.70 -21.17
CA GLU A 3 -17.19 -15.35 -20.20
C GLU A 3 -16.25 -14.32 -19.58
N ASP A 4 -16.50 -13.93 -18.33
CA ASP A 4 -15.46 -13.32 -17.47
C ASP A 4 -14.72 -14.43 -16.73
N ALA A 5 -14.25 -15.41 -17.48
CA ALA A 5 -13.40 -16.46 -16.97
C ALA A 5 -12.03 -15.83 -16.67
N SER A 6 -11.82 -15.45 -15.41
CA SER A 6 -10.54 -15.29 -14.71
C SER A 6 -9.32 -15.31 -15.66
N LYS A 7 -9.06 -14.20 -16.35
CA LYS A 7 -7.83 -14.06 -17.15
C LYS A 7 -6.63 -14.30 -16.23
N LYS A 8 -5.78 -15.27 -16.59
CA LYS A 8 -4.52 -15.56 -15.90
C LYS A 8 -3.69 -14.27 -15.79
N THR A 9 -3.31 -13.88 -14.57
CA THR A 9 -2.40 -12.75 -14.34
C THR A 9 -1.02 -13.09 -14.90
N VAL A 10 -0.43 -12.16 -15.67
CA VAL A 10 0.92 -12.29 -16.24
C VAL A 10 1.82 -11.26 -15.58
N VAL A 11 2.93 -11.72 -14.98
CA VAL A 11 3.94 -10.84 -14.40
C VAL A 11 5.01 -10.57 -15.46
N ASN A 12 5.11 -9.31 -15.89
CA ASN A 12 6.07 -8.88 -16.91
C ASN A 12 6.43 -7.41 -16.67
N SER A 13 7.55 -7.19 -15.98
CA SER A 13 8.07 -5.86 -15.64
C SER A 13 9.59 -5.93 -15.69
N TRP A 14 10.21 -5.06 -16.49
CA TRP A 14 11.66 -5.08 -16.73
C TRP A 14 12.37 -3.83 -16.20
N ASN A 15 11.60 -2.78 -15.94
CA ASN A 15 12.07 -1.49 -15.44
C ASN A 15 10.89 -0.72 -14.82
N GLU A 16 11.17 0.46 -14.28
CA GLU A 16 10.23 1.28 -13.51
C GLU A 16 9.49 2.33 -14.36
N TRP A 17 9.74 2.42 -15.67
CA TRP A 17 9.24 3.54 -16.51
C TRP A 17 8.43 3.12 -17.74
N ASP A 18 8.49 1.86 -18.16
CA ASP A 18 7.62 1.35 -19.21
C ASP A 18 6.13 1.50 -18.82
N PRO A 19 5.21 1.63 -19.79
CA PRO A 19 3.80 1.88 -19.50
C PRO A 19 3.19 0.86 -18.54
N LEU A 20 2.72 1.36 -17.39
CA LEU A 20 2.12 0.53 -16.33
C LEU A 20 0.78 -0.05 -16.78
N LYS A 21 0.61 -1.37 -16.62
CA LYS A 21 -0.61 -2.11 -17.02
C LYS A 21 -1.41 -2.65 -15.83
N HIS A 22 -0.71 -3.16 -14.82
CA HIS A 22 -1.28 -3.79 -13.64
C HIS A 22 -0.36 -3.55 -12.44
N ILE A 23 -0.94 -3.15 -11.32
CA ILE A 23 -0.22 -2.88 -10.06
C ILE A 23 -1.02 -3.40 -8.86
N ILE A 24 -0.29 -3.69 -7.79
CA ILE A 24 -0.87 -3.97 -6.46
C ILE A 24 -0.64 -2.72 -5.60
N VAL A 25 -1.72 -2.17 -5.03
CA VAL A 25 -1.65 -1.05 -4.09
C VAL A 25 -1.94 -1.58 -2.68
N GLY A 26 -1.10 -1.22 -1.71
CA GLY A 26 -1.21 -1.69 -0.34
C GLY A 26 -2.46 -1.20 0.41
N ARG A 27 -2.59 -1.67 1.66
CA ARG A 27 -3.53 -1.15 2.66
C ARG A 27 -2.74 -0.76 3.90
N ALA A 28 -3.21 0.27 4.61
CA ALA A 28 -2.62 0.69 5.87
C ALA A 28 -3.13 -0.15 7.06
N ASP A 29 -4.09 -1.05 6.83
CA ASP A 29 -4.77 -1.83 7.86
C ASP A 29 -3.80 -2.59 8.77
N GLY A 30 -3.92 -2.37 10.08
CA GLY A 30 -3.14 -3.09 11.08
C GLY A 30 -1.66 -2.71 11.07
N THR A 31 -1.29 -1.53 10.57
CA THR A 31 0.11 -1.08 10.56
C THR A 31 0.67 -1.06 11.99
N MET A 32 1.84 -1.69 12.15
CA MET A 32 2.56 -1.78 13.40
C MET A 32 3.89 -1.03 13.34
N VAL A 33 4.17 -0.26 14.38
CA VAL A 33 5.50 0.23 14.69
C VAL A 33 6.26 -0.88 15.39
N GLN A 34 7.38 -1.28 14.80
CA GLN A 34 8.20 -2.39 15.28
C GLN A 34 8.79 -2.06 16.66
N ALA A 35 8.84 -3.07 17.52
CA ALA A 35 9.56 -2.97 18.79
C ALA A 35 11.08 -2.87 18.55
N PRO A 36 11.84 -2.27 19.48
CA PRO A 36 13.30 -2.23 19.38
C PRO A 36 13.90 -3.63 19.38
N GLU A 37 14.70 -3.96 18.38
CA GLU A 37 15.39 -5.25 18.27
C GLU A 37 16.74 -5.09 17.51
N PRO A 38 17.73 -5.97 17.73
CA PRO A 38 19.09 -5.76 17.23
C PRO A 38 19.23 -5.63 15.71
N ALA A 39 18.30 -6.19 14.92
CA ALA A 39 18.32 -6.10 13.47
C ALA A 39 17.60 -4.86 12.91
N VAL A 40 16.94 -4.06 13.77
CA VAL A 40 16.17 -2.89 13.37
C VAL A 40 16.73 -1.63 14.01
N GLN A 41 17.32 -0.77 13.19
CA GLN A 41 17.60 0.61 13.55
C GLN A 41 16.55 1.51 12.89
N ARG A 42 15.77 2.22 13.70
CA ARG A 42 14.71 3.10 13.25
C ARG A 42 15.08 4.54 13.52
N ASP A 43 14.87 5.41 12.54
CA ASP A 43 14.90 6.84 12.76
C ASP A 43 13.55 7.25 13.37
N TRP A 44 13.58 7.69 14.63
CA TRP A 44 12.36 8.07 15.35
C TRP A 44 12.07 9.54 15.06
N PRO A 45 10.84 9.87 14.64
CA PRO A 45 10.51 11.27 14.40
C PRO A 45 10.60 12.07 15.71
N GLU A 46 11.10 13.29 15.63
CA GLU A 46 11.12 14.22 16.76
C GLU A 46 9.71 14.67 17.19
N GLN A 47 8.74 14.60 16.27
CA GLN A 47 7.36 15.03 16.44
C GLN A 47 6.39 14.09 15.75
N GLY A 48 5.19 13.96 16.31
CA GLY A 48 4.14 13.08 15.79
C GLY A 48 4.31 11.62 16.24
N PHE A 49 3.54 10.73 15.62
CA PHE A 49 3.60 9.30 15.92
C PHE A 49 4.54 8.59 14.92
N PRO A 50 5.38 7.64 15.35
CA PRO A 50 5.59 7.19 16.73
C PRO A 50 6.71 7.96 17.45
N LEU A 51 6.41 8.69 18.51
CA LEU A 51 7.42 9.33 19.35
C LEU A 51 7.87 8.34 20.44
N GLY A 52 9.00 7.66 20.20
CA GLY A 52 9.64 6.76 21.17
C GLY A 52 8.78 5.56 21.61
N THR A 53 7.76 5.20 20.81
CA THR A 53 6.79 4.15 21.13
C THR A 53 6.73 3.10 20.02
N TYR A 54 6.28 1.90 20.36
CA TYR A 54 6.04 0.81 19.42
C TYR A 54 4.62 0.26 19.61
N GLY A 55 4.11 -0.48 18.62
CA GLY A 55 2.73 -0.99 18.61
C GLY A 55 1.89 -0.44 17.46
N PRO A 56 0.56 -0.61 17.51
CA PRO A 56 -0.32 -0.26 16.40
C PRO A 56 -0.36 1.24 16.14
N MET A 57 -0.45 1.61 14.85
CA MET A 57 -0.73 3.00 14.46
C MET A 57 -2.10 3.43 15.00
N PRO A 58 -2.28 4.72 15.37
CA PRO A 58 -3.59 5.25 15.72
C PRO A 58 -4.60 5.04 14.59
N ARG A 59 -5.81 4.60 14.95
CA ARG A 59 -6.87 4.27 13.98
C ARG A 59 -7.19 5.43 13.02
N GLU A 60 -7.21 6.66 13.53
CA GLU A 60 -7.44 7.85 12.70
C GLU A 60 -6.36 8.03 11.62
N MET A 61 -5.10 7.74 11.93
CA MET A 61 -4.00 7.81 10.95
C MET A 61 -4.14 6.72 9.88
N GLU A 62 -4.52 5.51 10.30
CA GLU A 62 -4.80 4.39 9.39
C GLU A 62 -5.94 4.73 8.43
N GLU A 63 -7.05 5.30 8.93
CA GLU A 63 -8.20 5.70 8.13
C GLU A 63 -7.84 6.79 7.11
N LYS A 64 -7.11 7.83 7.53
CA LYS A 64 -6.62 8.88 6.62
C LYS A 64 -5.64 8.35 5.58
N ALA A 65 -4.79 7.39 5.95
CA ALA A 65 -3.87 6.76 5.01
C ALA A 65 -4.62 5.91 3.98
N ASN A 66 -5.61 5.13 4.42
CA ASN A 66 -6.46 4.34 3.53
C ASN A 66 -7.28 5.22 2.59
N GLU A 67 -7.83 6.34 3.05
CA GLU A 67 -8.51 7.31 2.17
C GLU A 67 -7.59 7.78 1.03
N GLN A 68 -6.34 8.14 1.35
CA GLN A 68 -5.35 8.55 0.36
C GLN A 68 -4.98 7.41 -0.60
N LEU A 69 -4.78 6.19 -0.09
CA LEU A 69 -4.49 5.00 -0.90
C LEU A 69 -5.65 4.64 -1.84
N ASP A 70 -6.89 4.78 -1.38
CA ASP A 70 -8.09 4.55 -2.17
C ASP A 70 -8.23 5.60 -3.27
N ASN A 71 -7.95 6.86 -2.97
CA ASN A 71 -7.94 7.93 -3.98
C ASN A 71 -6.81 7.73 -4.99
N PHE A 72 -5.63 7.28 -4.55
CA PHE A 72 -4.53 6.94 -5.45
C PHE A 72 -4.89 5.77 -6.38
N ALA A 73 -5.48 4.70 -5.85
CA ALA A 73 -5.97 3.59 -6.65
C ALA A 73 -6.97 4.05 -7.72
N LYS A 74 -7.95 4.91 -7.36
CA LYS A 74 -8.90 5.49 -8.32
C LYS A 74 -8.22 6.29 -9.42
N ILE A 75 -7.17 7.07 -9.11
CA ILE A 75 -6.41 7.82 -10.12
C ILE A 75 -5.78 6.87 -11.14
N LEU A 76 -5.24 5.72 -10.69
CA LEU A 76 -4.64 4.72 -11.58
C LEU A 76 -5.69 4.00 -12.43
N GLU A 77 -6.80 3.59 -11.82
CA GLU A 77 -7.93 2.96 -12.52
C GLU A 77 -8.49 3.90 -13.61
N ASN A 78 -8.64 5.19 -13.30
CA ASN A 78 -9.08 6.20 -14.27
C ASN A 78 -8.11 6.39 -15.45
N ARG A 79 -6.84 5.98 -15.30
CA ARG A 79 -5.84 5.95 -16.38
C ARG A 79 -5.84 4.62 -17.15
N GLY A 80 -6.77 3.70 -16.85
CA GLY A 80 -6.88 2.40 -17.49
C GLY A 80 -5.93 1.33 -16.92
N ILE A 81 -5.32 1.58 -15.77
CA ILE A 81 -4.41 0.65 -15.10
C ILE A 81 -5.23 -0.28 -14.21
N ARG A 82 -5.02 -1.59 -14.31
CA ARG A 82 -5.63 -2.55 -13.38
C ARG A 82 -4.98 -2.40 -11.99
N VAL A 83 -5.80 -2.28 -10.95
CA VAL A 83 -5.33 -2.21 -9.55
C VAL A 83 -5.90 -3.38 -8.76
N ASP A 84 -5.02 -4.16 -8.13
CA ASP A 84 -5.42 -5.16 -7.14
C ASP A 84 -5.08 -4.63 -5.73
N ARG A 85 -5.93 -4.92 -4.73
CA ARG A 85 -5.72 -4.56 -3.31
C ARG A 85 -5.64 -5.84 -2.47
N PRO A 86 -4.70 -5.94 -1.49
CA PRO A 86 -4.66 -7.07 -0.57
C PRO A 86 -5.89 -7.12 0.34
N THR A 87 -6.23 -8.31 0.83
CA THR A 87 -7.33 -8.60 1.76
C THR A 87 -6.82 -9.33 2.98
#